data_AF-A0A1Y4JG89-F1
#
_entry.id   AF-A0A1Y4JG89-F1
#
_cell.length_a   1.000
_cell.length_b   1.000
_cell.length_c   1.000
_cell.angle_alpha   90.00
_cell.angle_beta   90.00
_cell.angle_gamma   90.00
#
_symmetry.space_group_name_H-M   'P 1'
#
loop_
_entity.id
_entity.type
_entity.pdbx_description
1 polymer ?
#
loop_
_entity_poly.entity_id
_entity_poly.type
_entity_poly.pdbx_seq_one_letter_code
_entity_poly.pdbx_strand_id
1 'polypeptide(L)'
;MKNTVLFLLLPLWLASCERRELTFYTEAEITVTADWSRADQQEESQYGATLIFYPQDGGTPRVVLMGDRTQTTVRLPDGRYDAILFNRSFDEFGTMAFRGQEQLHTLEAYALQTETRYGTKIITAAPGKLASAVIRDFEVTDNMLGNYAPAGARSVADCPDGACRLQFTPLPLTRKVKVKLHITGINNLKQATCQLSGVPLSIYLHDGNTDNAEKGVQEFEVEDITPDEDFAANGTLSGTIHLFGLPSTEEVQIKVRALLKDNTTVIEREVENIEANEEADGSGVTTLHIEADITEPLPDVTISEDSGFNANVDEWGQENDTEIPI
;
A
#
# COMPACT_ATOMS: atom_id res chain seq x y z
N MET A 1 -18.65 -19.18 -86.44
CA MET A 1 -17.94 -19.75 -85.26
C MET A 1 -17.08 -18.69 -84.56
N LYS A 2 -17.62 -17.49 -84.28
CA LYS A 2 -16.82 -16.38 -83.71
C LYS A 2 -17.38 -15.79 -82.39
N ASN A 3 -18.60 -16.20 -82.01
CA ASN A 3 -19.28 -15.71 -80.79
C ASN A 3 -19.35 -16.74 -79.65
N THR A 4 -18.99 -18.01 -79.90
CA THR A 4 -19.04 -19.06 -78.88
C THR A 4 -17.83 -19.07 -77.95
N VAL A 5 -16.68 -18.55 -78.40
CA VAL A 5 -15.45 -18.46 -77.60
C VAL A 5 -15.53 -17.33 -76.56
N LEU A 6 -16.23 -16.24 -76.88
CA LEU A 6 -16.38 -15.09 -75.99
C LEU A 6 -17.29 -15.39 -74.79
N PHE A 7 -18.32 -16.24 -74.98
CA PHE A 7 -19.22 -16.67 -73.91
C PHE A 7 -18.62 -17.71 -72.96
N LEU A 8 -17.57 -18.42 -73.37
CA LEU A 8 -16.86 -19.41 -72.55
C LEU A 8 -15.81 -18.79 -71.62
N LEU A 9 -15.41 -17.53 -71.86
CA LEU A 9 -14.43 -16.79 -71.05
C LEU A 9 -15.09 -15.88 -69.98
N LEU A 10 -16.39 -15.58 -70.12
CA LEU A 10 -17.16 -14.79 -69.17
C LEU A 10 -17.22 -15.37 -67.73
N PRO A 11 -17.36 -16.70 -67.51
CA PRO A 11 -17.40 -17.25 -66.14
C PRO A 11 -16.02 -17.24 -65.45
N LEU A 12 -14.91 -17.12 -66.20
CA LEU A 12 -13.57 -16.99 -65.63
C LEU A 12 -13.28 -15.58 -65.08
N TRP A 13 -13.98 -14.56 -65.59
CA TRP A 13 -13.86 -13.17 -65.11
C TRP A 13 -14.70 -12.88 -63.86
N LEU A 14 -15.73 -13.71 -63.61
CA LEU A 14 -16.60 -13.61 -62.44
C LEU A 14 -16.13 -14.51 -61.28
N ALA A 15 -15.16 -15.38 -61.52
CA ALA A 15 -14.45 -16.14 -60.48
C ALA A 15 -13.29 -15.31 -59.89
N SER A 16 -13.56 -14.07 -59.48
CA SER A 16 -12.66 -13.39 -58.55
C SER A 16 -12.86 -14.04 -57.19
N CYS A 17 -12.01 -15.01 -56.85
CA CYS A 17 -11.86 -15.42 -55.46
C CYS A 17 -11.37 -14.19 -54.70
N GLU A 18 -12.22 -13.58 -53.85
CA GLU A 18 -11.72 -12.77 -52.75
C GLU A 18 -10.81 -13.67 -51.92
N ARG A 19 -9.49 -13.52 -52.11
CA ARG A 19 -8.52 -14.11 -51.20
C ARG A 19 -8.75 -13.42 -49.88
N ARG A 20 -9.35 -14.14 -48.91
CA ARG A 20 -9.51 -13.68 -47.53
C ARG A 20 -8.18 -13.08 -47.08
N GLU A 21 -8.18 -11.81 -46.70
CA GLU A 21 -6.97 -11.17 -46.18
C GLU A 21 -6.40 -12.04 -45.07
N LEU A 22 -5.09 -12.27 -45.11
CA LEU A 22 -4.39 -12.94 -44.01
C LEU A 22 -4.52 -12.02 -42.80
N THR A 23 -5.47 -12.31 -41.92
CA THR A 23 -5.62 -11.61 -40.65
C THR A 23 -4.47 -12.07 -39.76
N PHE A 24 -3.39 -11.27 -39.71
CA PHE A 24 -2.28 -11.51 -38.79
C PHE A 24 -2.65 -10.92 -37.44
N TYR A 25 -2.68 -11.77 -36.42
CA TYR A 25 -2.83 -11.32 -35.04
C TYR A 25 -1.43 -11.02 -34.50
N THR A 26 -1.26 -9.83 -33.92
CA THR A 26 0.03 -9.37 -33.38
C THR A 26 0.09 -9.41 -31.87
N GLU A 27 -0.99 -9.85 -31.22
CA GLU A 27 -1.10 -9.95 -29.77
C GLU A 27 -1.71 -11.29 -29.37
N ALA A 28 -1.32 -11.77 -28.20
CA ALA A 28 -1.93 -12.86 -27.48
C ALA A 28 -2.85 -12.31 -26.39
N GLU A 29 -4.00 -12.94 -26.20
CA GLU A 29 -4.92 -12.68 -25.10
C GLU A 29 -4.53 -13.53 -23.89
N ILE A 30 -4.08 -12.91 -22.82
CA ILE A 30 -3.61 -13.57 -21.60
C ILE A 30 -4.68 -13.44 -20.52
N THR A 31 -5.13 -14.57 -19.98
CA THR A 31 -6.01 -14.59 -18.80
C THR A 31 -5.16 -14.44 -17.55
N VAL A 32 -5.47 -13.45 -16.72
CA VAL A 32 -4.77 -13.19 -15.47
C VAL A 32 -5.71 -13.44 -14.32
N THR A 33 -5.25 -14.19 -13.33
CA THR A 33 -6.00 -14.48 -12.10
C THR A 33 -5.16 -14.16 -10.88
N ALA A 34 -5.82 -13.77 -9.79
CA ALA A 34 -5.16 -13.40 -8.55
C ALA A 34 -5.84 -14.06 -7.35
N ASP A 35 -5.07 -14.79 -6.56
CA ASP A 35 -5.48 -15.36 -5.29
C ASP A 35 -5.00 -14.47 -4.13
N TRP A 36 -5.93 -13.70 -3.56
CA TRP A 36 -5.68 -12.77 -2.46
C TRP A 36 -5.79 -13.40 -1.08
N SER A 37 -5.95 -14.72 -0.97
CA SER A 37 -6.15 -15.41 0.31
C SER A 37 -5.02 -15.21 1.31
N ARG A 38 -3.82 -14.88 0.84
CA ARG A 38 -2.60 -14.66 1.65
C ARG A 38 -2.25 -13.19 1.86
N ALA A 39 -3.06 -12.25 1.38
CA ALA A 39 -2.75 -10.83 1.42
C ALA A 39 -3.22 -10.09 2.69
N ASP A 40 -3.94 -10.76 3.61
CA ASP A 40 -4.56 -10.14 4.82
C ASP A 40 -5.36 -8.85 4.51
N GLN A 41 -6.18 -8.93 3.46
CA GLN A 41 -6.93 -7.81 2.88
C GLN A 41 -8.34 -8.26 2.44
N GLN A 42 -9.05 -9.02 3.26
CA GLN A 42 -10.42 -9.48 2.95
C GLN A 42 -11.41 -8.31 2.88
N GLU A 43 -11.20 -7.30 3.74
CA GLU A 43 -11.95 -6.05 3.76
C GLU A 43 -11.76 -5.21 2.48
N GLU A 44 -10.70 -5.45 1.71
CA GLU A 44 -10.43 -4.75 0.45
C GLU A 44 -11.07 -5.41 -0.77
N SER A 45 -11.95 -6.41 -0.57
CA SER A 45 -12.60 -7.13 -1.67
C SER A 45 -13.45 -6.27 -2.60
N GLN A 46 -13.88 -5.09 -2.14
CA GLN A 46 -14.62 -4.11 -2.94
C GLN A 46 -13.73 -3.25 -3.86
N TYR A 47 -12.42 -3.23 -3.63
CA TYR A 47 -11.47 -2.45 -4.42
C TYR A 47 -10.87 -3.27 -5.56
N GLY A 48 -10.38 -2.57 -6.58
CA GLY A 48 -9.68 -3.17 -7.70
C GLY A 48 -8.22 -3.53 -7.40
N ALA A 49 -7.46 -3.79 -8.46
CA ALA A 49 -6.02 -4.01 -8.44
C ALA A 49 -5.35 -3.36 -9.66
N THR A 50 -4.04 -3.22 -9.61
CA THR A 50 -3.24 -2.72 -10.73
C THR A 50 -2.23 -3.77 -11.13
N LEU A 51 -2.28 -4.15 -12.41
CA LEU A 51 -1.36 -5.07 -13.04
C LEU A 51 -0.47 -4.28 -14.00
N ILE A 52 0.84 -4.48 -13.92
CA ILE A 52 1.80 -3.81 -14.79
C ILE A 52 2.69 -4.86 -15.45
N PHE A 53 2.80 -4.80 -16.77
CA PHE A 53 3.77 -5.57 -17.55
C PHE A 53 4.92 -4.65 -17.96
N TYR A 54 6.15 -5.04 -17.61
CA TYR A 54 7.40 -4.40 -17.96
C TYR A 54 8.07 -5.17 -19.09
N PRO A 55 8.09 -4.65 -20.32
CA PRO A 55 8.84 -5.25 -21.42
C PRO A 55 10.34 -5.31 -21.09
N GLN A 56 10.94 -6.49 -21.21
CA GLN A 56 12.38 -6.68 -20.93
C GLN A 56 13.29 -6.07 -22.03
N ASP A 57 12.71 -5.69 -23.17
CA ASP A 57 13.39 -4.97 -24.26
C ASP A 57 13.51 -3.46 -23.99
N GLY A 58 13.01 -2.97 -22.84
CA GLY A 58 13.03 -1.56 -22.46
C GLY A 58 11.87 -0.75 -23.03
N GLY A 59 10.85 -1.40 -23.60
CA GLY A 59 9.60 -0.76 -24.00
C GLY A 59 8.83 -0.15 -22.83
N THR A 60 7.82 0.67 -23.17
CA THR A 60 6.96 1.33 -22.16
C THR A 60 6.15 0.31 -21.37
N PRO A 61 6.13 0.39 -20.02
CA PRO A 61 5.29 -0.49 -19.20
C PRO A 61 3.81 -0.38 -19.57
N ARG A 62 3.12 -1.52 -19.61
CA ARG A 62 1.66 -1.59 -19.85
C ARG A 62 0.94 -1.72 -18.51
N VAL A 63 0.21 -0.67 -18.13
CA VAL A 63 -0.60 -0.63 -16.91
C VAL A 63 -2.03 -1.04 -17.23
N VAL A 64 -2.57 -1.98 -16.45
CA VAL A 64 -3.93 -2.52 -16.56
C VAL A 64 -4.63 -2.34 -15.22
N LEU A 65 -5.69 -1.53 -15.21
CA LEU A 65 -6.55 -1.36 -14.04
C LEU A 65 -7.59 -2.49 -14.01
N MET A 66 -7.59 -3.26 -12.93
CA MET A 66 -8.47 -4.41 -12.72
C MET A 66 -9.62 -4.00 -11.80
N GLY A 67 -10.80 -3.73 -12.36
CA GLY A 67 -12.00 -3.46 -11.56
C GLY A 67 -12.46 -4.67 -10.75
N ASP A 68 -12.36 -5.87 -11.32
CA ASP A 68 -12.39 -7.12 -10.59
C ASP A 68 -10.95 -7.51 -10.23
N ARG A 69 -10.58 -7.38 -8.94
CA ARG A 69 -9.22 -7.68 -8.49
C ARG A 69 -8.81 -9.15 -8.65
N THR A 70 -9.76 -10.06 -8.89
CA THR A 70 -9.50 -11.51 -8.94
C THR A 70 -9.19 -12.02 -10.34
N GLN A 71 -9.64 -11.31 -11.39
CA GLN A 71 -9.38 -11.71 -12.76
C GLN A 71 -9.40 -10.54 -13.76
N THR A 72 -8.62 -10.67 -14.82
CA THR A 72 -8.72 -9.82 -16.00
C THR A 72 -8.22 -10.57 -17.23
N THR A 73 -8.42 -9.97 -18.40
CA THR A 73 -7.86 -10.43 -19.66
C THR A 73 -7.10 -9.26 -20.30
N VAL A 74 -5.86 -9.51 -20.71
CA VAL A 74 -4.97 -8.50 -21.30
C VAL A 74 -4.49 -8.96 -22.67
N ARG A 75 -4.23 -8.02 -23.58
CA ARG A 75 -3.56 -8.31 -24.85
C ARG A 75 -2.10 -7.85 -24.80
N LEU A 76 -1.19 -8.77 -25.13
CA LEU A 76 0.24 -8.53 -25.13
C LEU A 76 0.85 -8.99 -26.47
N PRO A 77 1.72 -8.19 -27.11
CA PRO A 77 2.46 -8.62 -28.27
C PRO A 77 3.54 -9.63 -27.89
N ASP A 78 4.07 -10.31 -28.90
CA ASP A 78 5.26 -11.15 -28.78
C ASP A 78 6.38 -10.40 -28.05
N GLY A 79 7.03 -11.07 -27.11
CA GLY A 79 8.06 -10.48 -26.26
C GLY A 79 8.13 -11.09 -24.87
N ARG A 80 9.14 -10.64 -24.10
CA ARG A 80 9.37 -11.05 -22.71
C ARG A 80 9.02 -9.93 -21.76
N TYR A 81 8.34 -10.28 -20.67
CA TYR A 81 7.81 -9.35 -19.69
C TYR A 81 8.09 -9.82 -18.28
N ASP A 82 8.46 -8.88 -17.42
CA ASP A 82 8.20 -9.02 -16.00
C ASP A 82 6.83 -8.41 -15.69
N ALA A 83 6.09 -8.97 -14.74
CA ALA A 83 4.76 -8.52 -14.39
C ALA A 83 4.63 -8.37 -12.86
N ILE A 84 3.96 -7.31 -12.43
CA ILE A 84 3.62 -7.10 -11.02
C ILE A 84 2.14 -6.78 -10.88
N LEU A 85 1.53 -7.38 -9.87
CA LEU A 85 0.16 -7.09 -9.44
C LEU A 85 0.20 -6.52 -8.02
N PHE A 86 -0.51 -5.43 -7.76
CA PHE A 86 -0.72 -4.91 -6.41
C PHE A 86 -2.17 -4.42 -6.21
N ASN A 87 -2.61 -4.30 -4.95
CA ASN A 87 -3.98 -3.91 -4.63
C ASN A 87 -4.24 -2.42 -4.95
N ARG A 88 -5.47 -2.11 -5.36
CA ARG A 88 -5.93 -0.76 -5.74
C ARG A 88 -5.12 -0.16 -6.91
N SER A 89 -5.30 1.13 -7.14
CA SER A 89 -4.54 1.95 -8.07
C SER A 89 -3.65 2.97 -7.36
N PHE A 90 -2.73 3.58 -8.11
CA PHE A 90 -1.75 4.52 -7.58
C PHE A 90 -2.35 5.71 -6.83
N ASP A 91 -3.55 6.15 -7.21
CA ASP A 91 -4.20 7.34 -6.67
C ASP A 91 -5.23 7.01 -5.56
N GLU A 92 -5.46 5.73 -5.26
CA GLU A 92 -6.45 5.28 -4.27
C GLU A 92 -5.88 5.13 -2.85
N PHE A 93 -4.59 5.43 -2.67
CA PHE A 93 -3.94 5.45 -1.37
C PHE A 93 -3.89 6.88 -0.82
N GLY A 94 -4.59 7.14 0.29
CA GLY A 94 -4.66 8.49 0.88
C GLY A 94 -3.44 8.91 1.73
N THR A 95 -2.63 7.96 2.16
CA THR A 95 -1.50 8.18 3.09
C THR A 95 -0.14 7.87 2.49
N MET A 96 -0.10 7.34 1.26
CA MET A 96 1.11 6.96 0.55
C MET A 96 1.00 7.25 -0.93
N ALA A 97 2.14 7.38 -1.60
CA ALA A 97 2.26 7.63 -3.03
C ALA A 97 3.33 6.73 -3.65
N PHE A 98 3.48 6.79 -4.96
CA PHE A 98 4.35 5.89 -5.73
C PHE A 98 5.31 6.66 -6.62
N ARG A 99 6.51 6.12 -6.81
CA ARG A 99 7.54 6.63 -7.72
C ARG A 99 8.27 5.47 -8.41
N GLY A 100 9.08 5.78 -9.42
CA GLY A 100 9.86 4.76 -10.14
C GLY A 100 9.00 3.80 -10.96
N GLN A 101 7.90 4.27 -11.54
CA GLN A 101 6.94 3.40 -12.25
C GLN A 101 7.48 2.85 -13.58
N GLU A 102 8.60 3.39 -14.07
CA GLU A 102 9.21 3.04 -15.36
C GLU A 102 9.85 1.65 -15.40
N GLN A 103 10.31 1.10 -14.26
CA GLN A 103 10.94 -0.22 -14.20
C GLN A 103 10.45 -0.99 -12.96
N LEU A 104 10.38 -2.32 -13.08
CA LEU A 104 9.90 -3.17 -11.99
C LEU A 104 10.70 -2.95 -10.69
N HIS A 105 12.03 -2.85 -10.78
CA HIS A 105 12.90 -2.76 -9.61
C HIS A 105 13.01 -1.34 -9.04
N THR A 106 12.50 -0.32 -9.74
CA THR A 106 12.44 1.06 -9.23
C THR A 106 11.07 1.40 -8.65
N LEU A 107 10.04 0.58 -8.92
CA LEU A 107 8.68 0.83 -8.44
C LEU A 107 8.62 0.78 -6.92
N GLU A 108 8.36 1.93 -6.32
CA GLU A 108 8.49 2.18 -4.89
C GLU A 108 7.26 2.91 -4.36
N ALA A 109 6.73 2.44 -3.25
CA ALA A 109 5.72 3.11 -2.44
C ALA A 109 6.39 3.90 -1.31
N TYR A 110 5.95 5.12 -1.04
CA TYR A 110 6.51 5.98 0.00
C TYR A 110 5.45 6.76 0.77
N ALA A 111 5.79 7.19 1.99
CA ALA A 111 4.90 7.95 2.87
C ALA A 111 4.56 9.33 2.26
N LEU A 112 3.28 9.65 2.14
CA LEU A 112 2.83 10.95 1.61
C LEU A 112 2.72 12.00 2.72
N GLN A 113 2.17 11.61 3.87
CA GLN A 113 1.92 12.51 4.99
C GLN A 113 3.10 12.47 5.97
N THR A 114 4.08 13.34 5.72
CA THR A 114 5.28 13.46 6.54
C THR A 114 5.52 14.89 7.00
N GLU A 115 6.02 15.04 8.22
CA GLU A 115 6.53 16.28 8.78
C GLU A 115 8.02 16.15 9.08
N THR A 116 8.77 17.24 8.99
CA THR A 116 10.18 17.25 9.42
C THR A 116 10.31 18.04 10.72
N ARG A 117 10.70 17.36 11.81
CA ARG A 117 10.97 17.98 13.10
C ARG A 117 12.44 17.75 13.47
N TYR A 118 13.20 18.82 13.65
CA TYR A 118 14.63 18.78 14.00
C TYR A 118 15.51 17.92 13.07
N GLY A 119 15.19 17.87 11.78
CA GLY A 119 15.92 17.07 10.78
C GLY A 119 15.46 15.62 10.68
N THR A 120 14.53 15.17 11.52
CA THR A 120 13.91 13.84 11.45
C THR A 120 12.57 13.91 10.73
N LYS A 121 12.36 13.02 9.76
CA LYS A 121 11.05 12.84 9.12
C LYS A 121 10.13 11.98 9.97
N ILE A 122 8.91 12.45 10.16
CA ILE A 122 7.87 11.82 10.96
C ILE A 122 6.70 11.53 10.02
N ILE A 123 6.33 10.27 9.87
CA ILE A 123 5.09 9.84 9.23
C ILE A 123 3.95 10.12 10.20
N THR A 124 3.02 11.00 9.84
CA THR A 124 1.89 11.40 10.68
C THR A 124 0.62 10.59 10.40
N ALA A 125 0.58 9.86 9.29
CA ALA A 125 -0.48 8.90 8.98
C ALA A 125 0.12 7.60 8.44
N ALA A 126 -0.21 6.49 9.10
CA ALA A 126 0.33 5.18 8.74
C ALA A 126 0.00 4.82 7.27
N PRO A 127 0.91 4.14 6.56
CA PRO A 127 0.64 3.62 5.22
C PRO A 127 -0.57 2.70 5.21
N GLY A 128 -1.36 2.78 4.13
CA GLY A 128 -2.44 1.82 3.88
C GLY A 128 -1.89 0.42 3.62
N LYS A 129 -2.73 -0.61 3.81
CA LYS A 129 -2.33 -2.00 3.53
C LYS A 129 -1.93 -2.15 2.06
N LEU A 130 -0.70 -2.56 1.81
CA LEU A 130 -0.18 -2.84 0.47
C LEU A 130 0.21 -4.31 0.37
N ALA A 131 -0.19 -4.96 -0.72
CA ALA A 131 0.21 -6.31 -1.06
C ALA A 131 0.56 -6.39 -2.54
N SER A 132 1.54 -7.23 -2.88
CA SER A 132 1.97 -7.42 -4.27
C SER A 132 2.37 -8.86 -4.58
N ALA A 133 2.40 -9.19 -5.87
CA ALA A 133 3.05 -10.39 -6.39
C ALA A 133 3.73 -10.09 -7.73
N VAL A 134 4.86 -10.75 -7.96
CA VAL A 134 5.68 -10.61 -9.17
C VAL A 134 5.78 -11.93 -9.91
N ILE A 135 5.68 -11.89 -11.23
CA ILE A 135 6.06 -12.96 -12.14
C ILE A 135 7.15 -12.41 -13.04
N ARG A 136 8.27 -13.12 -13.19
CA ARG A 136 9.38 -12.71 -14.06
C ARG A 136 9.45 -13.60 -15.29
N ASP A 137 10.09 -13.08 -16.34
CA ASP A 137 10.41 -13.82 -17.56
C ASP A 137 9.20 -14.47 -18.23
N PHE A 138 8.03 -13.83 -18.15
CA PHE A 138 6.85 -14.27 -18.89
C PHE A 138 7.05 -13.99 -20.38
N GLU A 139 7.01 -15.04 -21.20
CA GLU A 139 7.26 -14.96 -22.63
C GLU A 139 5.96 -15.16 -23.41
N VAL A 140 5.57 -14.15 -24.18
CA VAL A 140 4.55 -14.27 -25.22
C VAL A 140 5.27 -14.68 -26.50
N THR A 141 4.89 -15.83 -27.06
CA THR A 141 5.48 -16.36 -28.30
C THR A 141 4.49 -16.28 -29.46
N ASP A 142 5.00 -16.35 -30.69
CA ASP A 142 4.21 -16.40 -31.93
C ASP A 142 3.04 -17.40 -31.92
N ASN A 143 3.17 -18.54 -31.23
CA ASN A 143 2.10 -19.56 -31.18
C ASN A 143 0.91 -19.17 -30.27
N MET A 144 1.05 -18.10 -29.48
CA MET A 144 0.02 -17.58 -28.59
C MET A 144 -0.80 -16.49 -29.28
N LEU A 145 -0.27 -15.90 -30.36
CA LEU A 145 -0.88 -14.77 -31.05
C LEU A 145 -2.19 -15.17 -31.70
N GLY A 146 -3.22 -14.35 -31.51
CA GLY A 146 -4.52 -14.58 -32.14
C GLY A 146 -5.37 -15.67 -31.50
N ASN A 147 -5.02 -16.14 -30.31
CA ASN A 147 -5.85 -17.07 -29.53
C ASN A 147 -7.28 -16.55 -29.23
N TYR A 148 -7.52 -15.24 -29.34
CA TYR A 148 -8.84 -14.62 -29.25
C TYR A 148 -9.63 -14.62 -30.57
N ALA A 149 -9.05 -15.11 -31.67
CA ALA A 149 -9.69 -15.17 -32.99
C ALA A 149 -11.02 -15.93 -32.93
N PRO A 150 -11.96 -15.75 -33.87
CA PRO A 150 -13.17 -16.57 -33.94
C PRO A 150 -12.84 -18.07 -34.12
N ALA A 151 -13.67 -18.97 -33.59
CA ALA A 151 -13.40 -20.42 -33.59
C ALA A 151 -13.06 -21.04 -34.97
N GLY A 152 -13.52 -20.45 -36.07
CA GLY A 152 -13.20 -20.89 -37.44
C GLY A 152 -11.83 -20.42 -37.98
N ALA A 153 -11.09 -19.62 -37.22
CA ALA A 153 -9.75 -19.13 -37.53
C ALA A 153 -8.70 -19.52 -36.47
N ARG A 154 -9.13 -20.14 -35.36
CA ARG A 154 -8.23 -20.65 -34.33
C ARG A 154 -7.54 -21.92 -34.80
N SER A 155 -6.22 -21.99 -34.67
CA SER A 155 -5.49 -23.26 -34.72
C SER A 155 -5.60 -23.97 -33.37
N VAL A 156 -5.59 -25.31 -33.36
CA VAL A 156 -5.58 -26.13 -32.13
C VAL A 156 -4.30 -25.87 -31.29
N ALA A 157 -3.30 -25.20 -31.87
CA ALA A 157 -2.06 -24.81 -31.21
C ALA A 157 -2.09 -23.40 -30.56
N ASP A 158 -3.19 -22.66 -30.68
CA ASP A 158 -3.30 -21.30 -30.13
C ASP A 158 -3.40 -21.39 -28.60
N CYS A 159 -2.29 -21.13 -27.91
CA CYS A 159 -2.02 -21.40 -26.49
C CYS A 159 -1.76 -22.87 -26.15
N PRO A 160 -0.48 -23.29 -26.14
CA PRO A 160 -0.06 -24.53 -25.49
C PRO A 160 -0.59 -24.63 -24.05
N ASP A 161 -0.80 -25.84 -23.53
CA ASP A 161 -1.43 -26.14 -22.22
C ASP A 161 -1.15 -25.10 -21.12
N GLY A 162 -2.07 -24.15 -20.93
CA GLY A 162 -2.02 -23.13 -19.88
C GLY A 162 -1.06 -21.96 -20.10
N ALA A 163 -0.34 -21.89 -21.22
CA ALA A 163 0.68 -20.86 -21.49
C ALA A 163 0.10 -19.43 -21.50
N CYS A 164 -1.16 -19.27 -21.92
CA CYS A 164 -1.84 -17.97 -21.95
C CYS A 164 -2.53 -17.61 -20.62
N ARG A 165 -2.03 -18.13 -19.50
CA ARG A 165 -2.57 -17.87 -18.17
C ARG A 165 -1.48 -17.45 -17.20
N LEU A 166 -1.74 -16.38 -16.46
CA LEU A 166 -0.95 -15.96 -15.32
C LEU A 166 -1.77 -16.08 -14.03
N GLN A 167 -1.13 -16.59 -12.98
CA GLN A 167 -1.74 -16.70 -11.66
C GLN A 167 -0.82 -16.02 -10.64
N PHE A 168 -1.33 -14.96 -10.02
CA PHE A 168 -0.66 -14.24 -8.95
C PHE A 168 -1.19 -14.70 -7.59
N THR A 169 -0.31 -14.67 -6.58
CA THR A 169 -0.68 -14.85 -5.17
C THR A 169 -0.03 -13.74 -4.36
N PRO A 170 -0.66 -12.54 -4.28
CA PRO A 170 -0.11 -11.40 -3.57
C PRO A 170 0.17 -11.70 -2.10
N LEU A 171 1.27 -11.14 -1.59
CA LEU A 171 1.67 -11.18 -0.19
C LEU A 171 1.69 -9.74 0.38
N PRO A 172 1.43 -9.55 1.68
CA PRO A 172 1.48 -8.23 2.30
C PRO A 172 2.91 -7.70 2.28
N LEU A 173 3.06 -6.47 1.79
CA LEU A 173 4.31 -5.70 1.86
C LEU A 173 4.35 -4.86 3.13
N THR A 174 3.26 -4.16 3.44
CA THR A 174 3.17 -3.41 4.69
C THR A 174 3.01 -4.34 5.88
N ARG A 175 3.67 -4.00 6.97
CA ARG A 175 3.81 -4.84 8.16
C ARG A 175 2.95 -4.33 9.29
N LYS A 176 2.14 -5.21 9.86
CA LYS A 176 1.33 -4.91 11.04
C LYS A 176 2.20 -4.95 12.28
N VAL A 177 2.12 -3.91 13.11
CA VAL A 177 2.79 -3.82 14.40
C VAL A 177 1.73 -3.60 15.48
N LYS A 178 1.79 -4.41 16.53
CA LYS A 178 0.98 -4.25 17.73
C LYS A 178 1.90 -3.80 18.85
N VAL A 179 1.57 -2.67 19.46
CA VAL A 179 2.35 -2.08 20.54
C VAL A 179 1.54 -2.18 21.83
N LYS A 180 2.19 -2.66 22.90
CA LYS A 180 1.67 -2.70 24.26
C LYS A 180 2.68 -2.05 25.19
N LEU A 181 2.27 -0.99 25.89
CA LEU A 181 3.13 -0.27 26.82
C LEU A 181 2.52 -0.31 28.21
N HIS A 182 3.29 -0.77 29.19
CA HIS A 182 2.87 -0.77 30.59
C HIS A 182 3.20 0.56 31.24
N ILE A 183 2.26 1.12 31.99
CA ILE A 183 2.40 2.45 32.59
C ILE A 183 1.81 2.51 34.00
N THR A 184 2.49 3.24 34.88
CA THR A 184 1.98 3.63 36.21
C THR A 184 1.43 5.06 36.19
N GLY A 185 0.33 5.29 36.90
CA GLY A 185 -0.39 6.56 36.91
C GLY A 185 -1.43 6.69 35.79
N ILE A 186 -1.89 5.57 35.22
CA ILE A 186 -2.82 5.55 34.06
C ILE A 186 -4.13 6.30 34.35
N ASN A 187 -4.54 6.36 35.63
CA ASN A 187 -5.72 7.11 36.06
C ASN A 187 -5.66 8.61 35.73
N ASN A 188 -4.47 9.18 35.59
CA ASN A 188 -4.27 10.58 35.24
C ASN A 188 -4.18 10.80 33.73
N LEU A 189 -4.03 9.73 32.94
CA LEU A 189 -3.91 9.79 31.49
C LEU A 189 -5.27 10.08 30.83
N LYS A 190 -5.28 11.00 29.88
CA LYS A 190 -6.42 11.27 29.01
C LYS A 190 -6.24 10.67 27.62
N GLN A 191 -5.08 10.92 27.02
CA GLN A 191 -4.75 10.49 25.66
C GLN A 191 -3.23 10.32 25.55
N ALA A 192 -2.78 9.41 24.70
CA ALA A 192 -1.36 9.23 24.42
C ALA A 192 -1.11 9.13 22.91
N THR A 193 -0.01 9.70 22.48
CA THR A 193 0.54 9.55 21.13
C THR A 193 1.91 8.92 21.26
N CYS A 194 2.19 7.94 20.41
CA CYS A 194 3.47 7.23 20.37
C CYS A 194 4.25 7.59 19.11
N GLN A 195 5.56 7.58 19.23
CA GLN A 195 6.51 7.75 18.12
C GLN A 195 7.45 6.56 18.11
N LEU A 196 7.42 5.78 17.03
CA LEU A 196 8.28 4.63 16.80
C LEU A 196 9.40 5.00 15.82
N SER A 197 10.65 4.93 16.26
CA SER A 197 11.82 5.30 15.46
C SER A 197 12.36 4.15 14.62
N GLY A 198 13.22 4.47 13.64
CA GLY A 198 13.91 3.50 12.79
C GLY A 198 13.04 2.93 11.67
N VAL A 199 11.86 3.52 11.43
CA VAL A 199 10.91 3.00 10.44
C VAL A 199 11.29 3.42 9.02
N PRO A 200 11.28 2.51 8.04
CA PRO A 200 11.43 2.88 6.63
C PRO A 200 10.32 3.81 6.16
N LEU A 201 10.68 4.85 5.41
CA LEU A 201 9.72 5.79 4.82
C LEU A 201 9.16 5.31 3.47
N SER A 202 9.68 4.20 2.95
CA SER A 202 9.30 3.64 1.65
C SER A 202 9.61 2.13 1.55
N ILE A 203 9.06 1.48 0.52
CA ILE A 203 9.25 0.06 0.20
C ILE A 203 9.21 -0.18 -1.31
N TYR A 204 10.07 -1.07 -1.80
CA TYR A 204 9.98 -1.54 -3.18
C TYR A 204 8.89 -2.59 -3.36
N LEU A 205 8.05 -2.41 -4.38
CA LEU A 205 6.87 -3.27 -4.56
C LEU A 205 7.23 -4.69 -4.99
N HIS A 206 8.37 -4.87 -5.65
CA HIS A 206 8.70 -6.14 -6.31
C HIS A 206 9.27 -7.20 -5.36
N ASP A 207 9.89 -6.79 -4.25
CA ASP A 207 10.56 -7.66 -3.29
C ASP A 207 10.34 -7.26 -1.82
N GLY A 208 9.70 -6.12 -1.56
CA GLY A 208 9.48 -5.59 -0.22
C GLY A 208 10.74 -5.05 0.46
N ASN A 209 11.83 -4.82 -0.29
CA ASN A 209 13.08 -4.35 0.27
C ASN A 209 12.96 -2.90 0.77
N THR A 210 13.55 -2.63 1.94
CA THR A 210 13.61 -1.31 2.58
C THR A 210 15.03 -0.88 2.98
N ASP A 211 16.07 -1.65 2.62
CA ASP A 211 17.47 -1.42 3.05
C ASP A 211 18.02 -0.05 2.67
N ASN A 212 17.62 0.47 1.50
CA ASN A 212 18.03 1.77 0.99
C ASN A 212 17.01 2.89 1.28
N ALA A 213 15.91 2.57 1.96
CA ALA A 213 14.92 3.56 2.32
C ALA A 213 15.48 4.51 3.39
N GLU A 214 15.17 5.79 3.24
CA GLU A 214 15.38 6.74 4.34
C GLU A 214 14.56 6.27 5.55
N LYS A 215 15.17 6.31 6.74
CA LYS A 215 14.52 5.94 7.99
C LYS A 215 14.05 7.19 8.73
N GLY A 216 12.91 7.08 9.39
CA GLY A 216 12.32 8.15 10.18
C GLY A 216 11.58 7.63 11.39
N VAL A 217 10.48 8.30 11.72
CA VAL A 217 9.62 7.99 12.86
C VAL A 217 8.19 7.80 12.38
N GLN A 218 7.47 6.80 12.89
CA GLN A 218 6.03 6.67 12.73
C GLN A 218 5.34 7.22 13.98
N GLU A 219 4.53 8.27 13.82
CA GLU A 219 3.64 8.76 14.87
C GLU A 219 2.29 8.05 14.78
N PHE A 220 1.72 7.68 15.92
CA PHE A 220 0.40 7.06 15.99
C PHE A 220 -0.29 7.33 17.33
N GLU A 221 -1.61 7.38 17.31
CA GLU A 221 -2.41 7.52 18.53
C GLU A 221 -2.60 6.16 19.20
N VAL A 222 -2.59 6.14 20.53
CA VAL A 222 -2.96 4.94 21.31
C VAL A 222 -4.44 4.67 21.12
N GLU A 223 -4.78 3.42 20.75
CA GLU A 223 -6.16 3.02 20.44
C GLU A 223 -6.93 2.64 21.70
N ASP A 224 -6.26 2.04 22.69
CA ASP A 224 -6.88 1.57 23.93
C ASP A 224 -6.02 1.87 25.17
N ILE A 225 -6.70 2.26 26.25
CA ILE A 225 -6.12 2.64 27.54
C ILE A 225 -6.85 1.85 28.61
N THR A 226 -6.23 0.77 29.08
CA THR A 226 -6.88 -0.21 29.96
C THR A 226 -6.18 -0.25 31.32
N PRO A 227 -6.85 0.13 32.42
CA PRO A 227 -6.32 -0.08 33.76
C PRO A 227 -6.20 -1.57 34.10
N ASP A 228 -5.20 -1.94 34.90
CA ASP A 228 -5.04 -3.31 35.38
C ASP A 228 -6.14 -3.68 36.37
N GLU A 229 -6.64 -4.93 36.30
CA GLU A 229 -7.68 -5.42 37.20
C GLU A 229 -7.24 -5.43 38.66
N ASP A 230 -5.98 -5.80 38.91
CA ASP A 230 -5.42 -5.96 40.25
C ASP A 230 -5.03 -4.61 40.89
N PHE A 231 -4.67 -3.62 40.06
CA PHE A 231 -4.24 -2.30 40.54
C PHE A 231 -4.51 -1.21 39.52
N ALA A 232 -5.66 -0.54 39.65
CA ALA A 232 -6.12 0.47 38.70
C ALA A 232 -5.18 1.68 38.50
N ALA A 233 -4.16 1.88 39.34
CA ALA A 233 -3.16 2.93 39.07
C ALA A 233 -2.16 2.52 37.98
N ASN A 234 -2.01 1.23 37.71
CA ASN A 234 -1.27 0.70 36.57
C ASN A 234 -2.23 0.38 35.43
N GLY A 235 -1.68 0.25 34.23
CA GLY A 235 -2.43 -0.26 33.09
C GLY A 235 -1.59 -0.39 31.84
N THR A 236 -2.28 -0.78 30.77
CA THR A 236 -1.69 -1.02 29.44
C THR A 236 -2.21 -0.01 28.44
N LEU A 237 -1.30 0.56 27.65
CA LEU A 237 -1.60 1.33 26.44
C LEU A 237 -1.42 0.41 25.24
N SER A 238 -2.45 0.27 24.40
CA SER A 238 -2.39 -0.59 23.22
C SER A 238 -2.67 0.18 21.94
N GLY A 239 -1.97 -0.19 20.86
CA GLY A 239 -2.22 0.36 19.54
C GLY A 239 -1.77 -0.58 18.43
N THR A 240 -2.41 -0.47 17.28
CA THR A 240 -2.09 -1.20 16.06
C THR A 240 -1.73 -0.23 14.95
N ILE A 241 -0.61 -0.46 14.28
CA ILE A 241 -0.15 0.35 13.15
C ILE A 241 0.31 -0.52 11.99
N HIS A 242 0.36 0.06 10.79
CA HIS A 242 1.00 -0.53 9.63
C HIS A 242 2.25 0.29 9.28
N LEU A 243 3.32 -0.39 8.88
CA LEU A 243 4.59 0.22 8.47
C LEU A 243 5.00 -0.30 7.09
N PHE A 244 5.85 0.44 6.37
CA PHE A 244 6.43 -0.06 5.12
C PHE A 244 7.39 -1.23 5.35
N GLY A 245 8.16 -1.20 6.43
CA GLY A 245 9.02 -2.29 6.84
C GLY A 245 9.17 -2.29 8.36
N LEU A 246 9.77 -3.35 8.89
CA LEU A 246 10.04 -3.42 10.32
C LEU A 246 11.37 -2.71 10.63
N PRO A 247 11.41 -1.87 11.68
CA PRO A 247 12.67 -1.32 12.16
C PRO A 247 13.58 -2.44 12.68
N SER A 248 14.90 -2.25 12.58
CA SER A 248 15.87 -3.13 13.25
C SER A 248 15.68 -3.02 14.76
N THR A 249 15.71 -4.14 15.49
CA THR A 249 15.54 -4.16 16.95
C THR A 249 16.52 -3.25 17.69
N GLU A 250 17.73 -3.05 17.15
CA GLU A 250 18.74 -2.14 17.71
C GLU A 250 18.43 -0.65 17.51
N GLU A 251 17.56 -0.32 16.55
CA GLU A 251 17.17 1.05 16.21
C GLU A 251 15.79 1.44 16.77
N VAL A 252 15.04 0.46 17.29
CA VAL A 252 13.72 0.71 17.86
C VAL A 252 13.86 1.59 19.10
N GLN A 253 13.28 2.79 19.00
CA GLN A 253 13.06 3.67 20.15
C GLN A 253 11.62 4.12 20.13
N ILE A 254 10.99 4.11 21.29
CA ILE A 254 9.60 4.55 21.45
C ILE A 254 9.57 5.75 22.38
N LYS A 255 8.91 6.81 21.91
CA LYS A 255 8.58 7.99 22.70
C LYS A 255 7.09 8.08 22.86
N VAL A 256 6.64 8.32 24.09
CA VAL A 256 5.22 8.48 24.42
C VAL A 256 4.99 9.90 24.87
N ARG A 257 4.06 10.57 24.20
CA ARG A 257 3.55 11.89 24.57
C ARG A 257 2.17 11.72 25.18
N ALA A 258 2.08 11.92 26.49
CA ALA A 258 0.87 11.78 27.29
C ALA A 258 0.23 13.14 27.57
N LEU A 259 -1.05 13.28 27.23
CA LEU A 259 -1.91 14.37 27.69
C LEU A 259 -2.67 13.91 28.94
N LEU A 260 -2.59 14.66 30.02
CA LEU A 260 -3.27 14.32 31.28
C LEU A 260 -4.71 14.87 31.33
N LYS A 261 -5.48 14.39 32.30
CA LYS A 261 -6.91 14.72 32.46
C LYS A 261 -7.19 16.19 32.82
N ASP A 262 -6.17 16.95 33.20
CA ASP A 262 -6.26 18.41 33.39
C ASP A 262 -6.26 19.21 32.08
N ASN A 263 -6.14 18.53 30.93
CA ASN A 263 -6.11 19.10 29.57
C ASN A 263 -4.94 20.06 29.27
N THR A 264 -4.01 20.23 30.20
CA THR A 264 -2.93 21.23 30.07
C THR A 264 -1.56 20.61 30.27
N THR A 265 -1.45 19.59 31.11
CA THR A 265 -0.19 18.89 31.35
C THR A 265 0.08 17.90 30.23
N VAL A 266 1.20 18.12 29.52
CA VAL A 266 1.74 17.22 28.50
C VAL A 266 3.10 16.73 28.94
N ILE A 267 3.30 15.41 28.93
CA ILE A 267 4.53 14.76 29.36
C ILE A 267 5.07 13.90 28.23
N GLU A 268 6.37 13.95 28.02
CA GLU A 268 7.07 13.07 27.10
C GLU A 268 7.94 12.09 27.88
N ARG A 269 7.82 10.80 27.55
CA ARG A 269 8.57 9.70 28.15
C ARG A 269 9.26 8.90 27.06
N GLU A 270 10.53 8.59 27.28
CA GLU A 270 11.19 7.52 26.55
C GLU A 270 10.83 6.19 27.20
N VAL A 271 10.69 5.17 26.37
CA VAL A 271 10.32 3.81 26.79
C VAL A 271 11.59 2.97 26.91
N GLU A 272 11.68 2.17 27.96
CA GLU A 272 12.80 1.26 28.22
C GLU A 272 12.35 -0.21 28.11
N ASN A 273 13.31 -1.14 28.10
CA ASN A 273 13.06 -2.59 28.07
C ASN A 273 12.16 -3.04 26.91
N ILE A 274 12.45 -2.57 25.71
CA ILE A 274 11.66 -2.89 24.52
C ILE A 274 11.91 -4.35 24.12
N GLU A 275 10.87 -5.17 24.21
CA GLU A 275 10.84 -6.53 23.70
C GLU A 275 10.06 -6.57 22.39
N ALA A 276 10.71 -7.06 21.33
CA ALA A 276 10.17 -7.12 19.98
C ALA A 276 10.18 -8.56 19.49
N ASN A 277 8.99 -9.11 19.22
CA ASN A 277 8.82 -10.50 18.76
C ASN A 277 7.97 -10.55 17.49
N GLU A 278 8.45 -11.24 16.47
CA GLU A 278 7.70 -11.49 15.24
C GLU A 278 6.94 -12.81 15.34
N GLU A 279 5.63 -12.75 15.12
CA GLU A 279 4.75 -13.91 15.08
C GLU A 279 4.12 -14.04 13.70
N ALA A 280 4.38 -15.17 13.02
CA ALA A 280 3.71 -15.50 11.77
C ALA A 280 2.40 -16.23 12.05
N ASP A 281 1.32 -15.77 11.42
CA ASP A 281 0.10 -16.55 11.37
C ASP A 281 0.28 -17.77 10.43
N GLY A 282 -0.65 -18.74 10.54
CA GLY A 282 -0.63 -19.93 9.70
C GLY A 282 -0.78 -19.67 8.18
N SER A 283 -1.00 -18.42 7.76
CA SER A 283 -1.06 -17.99 6.35
C SER A 283 0.26 -17.37 5.84
N GLY A 284 1.21 -17.12 6.76
CA GLY A 284 2.52 -16.54 6.50
C GLY A 284 2.58 -15.02 6.68
N VAL A 285 1.50 -14.39 7.17
CA VAL A 285 1.50 -12.96 7.53
C VAL A 285 2.09 -12.82 8.90
N THR A 286 3.08 -11.93 9.04
CA THR A 286 3.82 -11.79 10.29
C THR A 286 3.53 -10.45 10.94
N THR A 287 3.21 -10.48 12.23
CA THR A 287 2.95 -9.31 13.06
C THR A 287 4.12 -9.09 14.00
N LEU A 288 4.61 -7.87 14.09
CA LEU A 288 5.57 -7.49 15.12
C LEU A 288 4.82 -7.11 16.39
N HIS A 289 5.11 -7.80 17.48
CA HIS A 289 4.62 -7.49 18.81
C HIS A 289 5.72 -6.75 19.56
N ILE A 290 5.41 -5.54 20.00
CA ILE A 290 6.29 -4.71 20.81
C ILE A 290 5.66 -4.58 22.18
N GLU A 291 6.39 -5.01 23.21
CA GLU A 291 6.02 -4.88 24.62
C GLU A 291 7.13 -4.13 25.36
N ALA A 292 6.76 -3.17 26.20
CA ALA A 292 7.75 -2.35 26.89
C ALA A 292 7.16 -1.61 28.10
N ASP A 293 8.04 -1.04 28.94
CA ASP A 293 7.67 -0.33 30.17
C ASP A 293 7.94 1.18 30.09
N ILE A 294 6.97 1.97 30.53
CA ILE A 294 7.16 3.39 30.84
C ILE A 294 7.53 3.48 32.31
N THR A 295 8.84 3.59 32.58
CA THR A 295 9.42 3.37 33.91
C THR A 295 9.09 4.48 34.91
N GLU A 296 8.96 5.72 34.45
CA GLU A 296 8.58 6.83 35.32
C GLU A 296 7.05 7.02 35.38
N PRO A 297 6.45 7.03 36.59
CA PRO A 297 5.01 7.17 36.74
C PRO A 297 4.53 8.55 36.26
N LEU A 298 3.27 8.60 35.79
CA LEU A 298 2.60 9.87 35.52
C LEU A 298 2.32 10.60 36.84
N PRO A 299 2.55 11.92 36.91
CA PRO A 299 2.23 12.71 38.08
C PRO A 299 0.72 12.80 38.28
N ASP A 300 0.34 13.05 39.53
CA ASP A 300 -1.04 13.38 39.87
C ASP A 300 -1.40 14.78 39.37
N VAL A 301 -2.62 14.91 38.85
CA VAL A 301 -3.17 16.18 38.38
C VAL A 301 -4.52 16.45 39.02
N THR A 302 -4.76 17.71 39.35
CA THR A 302 -6.07 18.19 39.77
C THR A 302 -6.86 18.62 38.54
N ILE A 303 -8.06 18.05 38.36
CA ILE A 303 -8.98 18.49 37.30
C ILE A 303 -9.53 19.86 37.72
N SER A 304 -9.06 20.93 37.08
CA SER A 304 -9.69 22.24 37.23
C SER A 304 -11.07 22.20 36.60
N GLU A 305 -12.13 22.61 37.31
CA GLU A 305 -13.51 22.74 36.81
C GLU A 305 -13.69 23.85 35.76
N ASP A 306 -12.62 24.22 35.05
CA ASP A 306 -12.63 25.38 34.17
C ASP A 306 -13.18 24.99 32.78
N SER A 307 -14.50 25.03 32.72
CA SER A 307 -15.33 25.00 31.51
C SER A 307 -14.94 26.13 30.55
N GLY A 308 -13.87 25.96 29.77
CA GLY A 308 -13.69 26.55 28.43
C GLY A 308 -13.93 28.07 28.26
N PHE A 309 -13.85 28.86 29.32
CA PHE A 309 -14.00 30.31 29.30
C PHE A 309 -13.11 30.93 30.37
N ASN A 310 -11.80 30.86 30.17
CA ASN A 310 -10.88 31.71 30.91
C ASN A 310 -10.07 32.56 29.92
N ALA A 311 -10.76 33.54 29.34
CA ALA A 311 -10.08 34.67 28.74
C ALA A 311 -9.49 35.47 29.91
N ASN A 312 -8.19 35.35 30.10
CA ASN A 312 -7.46 36.17 31.06
C ASN A 312 -7.37 37.59 30.47
N VAL A 313 -8.34 38.46 30.80
CA VAL A 313 -8.42 39.86 30.33
C VAL A 313 -7.80 40.78 31.39
N ASP A 314 -6.57 40.50 31.80
CA ASP A 314 -5.82 41.36 32.75
C ASP A 314 -4.66 42.13 32.08
N GLU A 315 -4.52 42.09 30.75
CA GLU A 315 -3.50 42.85 30.00
C GLU A 315 -4.08 43.67 28.82
N TRP A 316 -5.26 44.26 29.00
CA TRP A 316 -5.59 45.46 28.21
C TRP A 316 -5.07 46.66 28.98
N GLY A 317 -3.93 47.19 28.52
CA GLY A 317 -3.43 48.49 28.96
C GLY A 317 -4.51 49.56 28.85
N GLN A 318 -4.41 50.60 29.69
CA GLN A 318 -5.36 51.70 29.83
C GLN A 318 -5.98 52.13 28.50
N GLU A 319 -7.32 52.27 28.49
CA GLU A 319 -8.08 52.86 27.40
C GLU A 319 -7.51 54.25 27.06
N ASN A 320 -6.91 54.37 25.88
CA ASN A 320 -6.57 55.66 25.30
C ASN A 320 -7.76 56.10 24.44
N ASP A 321 -8.63 56.92 25.03
CA ASP A 321 -9.58 57.74 24.28
C ASP A 321 -8.81 58.65 23.32
N THR A 322 -8.80 58.29 22.04
CA THR A 322 -8.29 59.16 20.98
C THR A 322 -9.47 59.59 20.13
N GLU A 323 -9.86 60.86 20.25
CA GLU A 323 -10.86 61.47 19.37
C GLU A 323 -10.38 61.42 17.92
N ILE A 324 -11.17 60.80 17.06
CA ILE A 324 -10.96 60.79 15.62
C ILE A 324 -11.53 62.10 15.06
N PRO A 325 -10.72 62.99 14.46
CA PRO A 325 -11.23 64.19 13.82
C PRO A 325 -11.98 63.81 12.54
N ILE A 326 -13.15 64.43 12.36
CA ILE A 326 -14.08 64.29 11.23
C ILE A 326 -13.51 64.97 9.98
#